data_AF-A0A1H6W253-F1
#
_entry.id   AF-A0A1H6W253-F1
#
_cell.length_a   1.000
_cell.length_b   1.000
_cell.length_c   1.000
_cell.angle_alpha   90.00
_cell.angle_beta   90.00
_cell.angle_gamma   90.00
#
_symmetry.space_group_name_H-M   'P 1'
#
loop_
_entity.id
_entity.type
_entity.pdbx_description
1 polymer ?
#
loop_
_entity_poly.entity_id
_entity_poly.type
_entity_poly.pdbx_seq_one_letter_code
_entity_poly.pdbx_strand_id
1 'polypeptide(L)' 'QEGIKAFYVFSDKQLKALIEAMPRNKADLYLVKGFGETKVGKYGENIIQIIEKYDRIK' A
#
# COMPACT_ATOMS: atom_id res chain seq x y z
N GLN A 1 -16.75 10.94 4.76
CA GLN A 1 -15.65 11.28 3.84
C GLN A 1 -14.58 11.95 4.67
N GLU A 2 -13.38 11.37 4.79
CA GLU A 2 -12.28 12.05 5.49
C GLU A 2 -11.81 13.21 4.60
N GLY A 3 -11.95 14.45 5.08
CA GLY A 3 -11.66 15.72 4.37
C GLY A 3 -10.17 15.97 4.10
N ILE A 4 -9.41 14.91 3.86
CA ILE A 4 -7.99 14.95 3.53
C ILE A 4 -7.89 14.90 2.01
N LYS A 5 -7.19 15.85 1.39
CA LYS A 5 -6.91 15.80 -0.06
C LYS A 5 -6.31 14.44 -0.40
N ALA A 6 -6.82 13.78 -1.43
CA ALA A 6 -6.38 12.44 -1.87
C ALA A 6 -4.85 12.31 -2.00
N PHE A 7 -4.18 13.44 -2.28
CA PHE A 7 -2.73 13.58 -2.40
C PHE A 7 -1.92 13.44 -1.10
N TYR A 8 -2.53 13.21 0.08
CA TYR A 8 -1.82 13.10 1.38
C TYR A 8 -1.99 11.77 2.12
N VAL A 9 -2.56 10.73 1.50
CA VAL A 9 -2.78 9.44 2.19
C VAL A 9 -1.46 8.66 2.39
N PHE A 10 -0.57 8.71 1.39
CA PHE A 10 0.76 8.07 1.43
C PHE A 10 1.83 9.06 0.98
N SER A 11 2.98 9.05 1.65
CA SER A 11 4.15 9.81 1.21
C SER A 11 4.87 9.09 0.06
N ASP A 12 5.66 9.82 -0.72
CA ASP A 12 6.51 9.23 -1.77
C ASP A 12 7.42 8.12 -1.23
N LYS A 13 7.90 8.28 0.00
CA LYS A 13 8.71 7.25 0.67
C LYS A 13 7.92 5.96 0.92
N GLN A 14 6.63 6.07 1.27
CA GLN A 14 5.75 4.91 1.44
C GLN A 14 5.45 4.25 0.09
N LEU A 15 5.21 5.03 -0.96
CA LEU A 15 4.96 4.51 -2.31
C LEU A 15 6.19 3.77 -2.87
N LYS A 16 7.40 4.34 -2.72
CA LYS A 16 8.65 3.67 -3.11
C LYS A 16 8.86 2.37 -2.33
N ALA A 17 8.65 2.39 -1.01
CA ALA A 17 8.78 1.19 -0.19
C ALA A 17 7.79 0.08 -0.60
N LEU A 18 6.57 0.42 -1.03
CA LEU A 18 5.63 -0.56 -1.58
C LEU A 18 6.14 -1.19 -2.88
N ILE A 19 6.68 -0.38 -3.80
CA ILE A 19 7.20 -0.85 -5.09
C ILE A 19 8.44 -1.72 -4.89
N GLU A 20 9.30 -1.39 -3.91
CA GLU A 20 10.48 -2.19 -3.58
C GLU A 20 10.12 -3.52 -2.92
N ALA A 21 9.12 -3.53 -2.03
CA ALA A 21 8.71 -4.71 -1.29
C ALA A 21 7.78 -5.67 -2.06
N MET A 22 7.00 -5.16 -3.03
CA MET A 22 6.00 -5.91 -3.80
C MET A 22 5.12 -6.86 -2.94
N PRO A 23 4.48 -6.37 -1.85
CA PRO A 23 3.73 -7.21 -0.93
C PRO A 23 2.59 -7.96 -1.63
N ARG A 24 2.39 -9.23 -1.25
CA ARG A 24 1.35 -10.12 -1.82
C ARG A 24 0.21 -10.39 -0.85
N ASN A 25 0.39 -10.06 0.42
CA ASN A 25 -0.60 -10.26 1.45
C ASN A 25 -0.47 -9.18 2.56
N LYS A 26 -1.40 -9.19 3.53
CA LYS A 26 -1.40 -8.20 4.62
C LYS A 26 -0.20 -8.33 5.55
N ALA A 27 0.33 -9.54 5.75
CA ALA A 27 1.53 -9.75 6.56
C ALA A 27 2.74 -9.07 5.92
N ASP A 28 2.90 -9.19 4.60
CA ASP A 28 3.96 -8.48 3.86
C ASP A 28 3.79 -6.96 3.97
N LEU A 29 2.55 -6.46 3.86
CA LEU A 29 2.27 -5.03 4.02
C LEU A 29 2.67 -4.49 5.39
N TYR A 30 2.51 -5.28 6.47
CA TYR A 30 2.95 -4.88 7.81
C TYR A 30 4.47 -4.71 7.93
N LEU A 31 5.25 -5.37 7.06
CA LEU A 31 6.70 -5.20 7.00
C LEU A 31 7.11 -3.93 6.25
N VAL A 32 6.21 -3.32 5.49
CA VAL A 32 6.49 -2.08 4.75
C VAL A 32 6.45 -0.88 5.70
N LYS A 33 7.58 -0.17 5.82
CA LYS A 33 7.71 0.97 6.73
C LYS A 33 6.63 2.02 6.46
N GLY A 34 5.81 2.27 7.48
CA GLY A 34 4.72 3.24 7.42
C GLY A 34 3.35 2.65 7.06
N PHE A 35 3.22 1.32 7.00
CA PHE A 35 1.96 0.59 6.84
C PHE A 35 1.62 -0.20 8.11
N GLY A 36 1.11 0.51 9.12
CA GLY A 36 0.56 -0.11 10.34
C GLY A 36 -0.93 -0.46 10.22
N GLU A 37 -1.51 -0.95 11.32
CA GLU A 37 -2.89 -1.47 11.40
C GLU A 37 -3.93 -0.58 10.72
N THR A 38 -3.93 0.73 10.99
CA THR A 38 -4.91 1.65 10.38
C THR A 38 -4.83 1.66 8.86
N LYS A 39 -3.63 1.69 8.28
CA LYS A 39 -3.45 1.76 6.83
C LYS A 39 -3.67 0.40 6.16
N VAL A 40 -3.21 -0.68 6.80
CA VAL A 40 -3.44 -2.04 6.31
C VAL A 40 -4.92 -2.40 6.37
N GLY A 41 -5.62 -2.02 7.43
CA GLY A 41 -7.06 -2.21 7.57
C GLY A 41 -7.87 -1.40 6.56
N LYS A 42 -7.55 -0.11 6.37
CA LYS A 42 -8.28 0.77 5.44
C LYS A 42 -7.97 0.49 3.96
N TYR A 43 -6.72 0.19 3.61
CA TYR A 43 -6.24 0.22 2.21
C TYR A 43 -5.53 -1.06 1.77
N GLY A 44 -5.19 -1.97 2.68
CA GLY A 44 -4.28 -3.08 2.38
C GLY A 44 -4.77 -3.99 1.27
N GLU A 45 -6.06 -4.33 1.27
CA GLU A 45 -6.66 -5.18 0.23
C GLU A 45 -6.54 -4.55 -1.16
N ASN A 46 -6.89 -3.27 -1.29
CA ASN A 46 -6.80 -2.58 -2.59
C ASN A 46 -5.36 -2.40 -3.05
N ILE A 47 -4.42 -2.15 -2.13
CA ILE A 47 -2.99 -2.04 -2.47
C ILE A 47 -2.48 -3.37 -3.04
N ILE A 48 -2.78 -4.50 -2.38
CA ILE A 48 -2.38 -5.83 -2.84
C ILE A 48 -2.94 -6.12 -4.24
N GLN A 49 -4.23 -5.86 -4.45
CA GLN A 49 -4.88 -6.07 -5.75
C GLN A 49 -4.26 -5.24 -6.87
N ILE A 50 -3.89 -3.98 -6.58
CA ILE A 50 -3.21 -3.11 -7.55
C ILE A 50 -1.84 -3.70 -7.89
N ILE A 51 -1.04 -4.05 -6.88
CA ILE A 51 0.30 -4.61 -7.09
C ILE A 51 0.23 -5.91 -7.89
N GLU A 52 -0.67 -6.83 -7.53
CA GLU A 52 -0.87 -8.09 -8.23
C GLU A 52 -1.29 -7.90 -9.68
N LYS A 53 -2.19 -6.94 -9.95
CA LYS A 53 -2.63 -6.62 -11.32
C LYS A 53 -1.45 -6.18 -12.19
N TYR A 54 -0.58 -5.31 -11.69
CA TYR A 54 0.55 -4.79 -12.47
C TYR A 54 1.70 -5.79 -12.59
N ASP A 55 1.87 -6.68 -11.62
CA ASP A 55 2.85 -7.76 -11.68
C ASP A 55 2.57 -8.75 -12.81
N ARG A 56 1.29 -9.09 -13.04
CA ARG A 56 0.86 -10.02 -14.11
C ARG A 56 0.92 -9.44 -15.53
N ILE A 57 1.19 -8.15 -15.67
CA ILE A 57 1.28 -7.44 -16.96
C ILE A 57 2.74 -7.28 -17.41
N LYS A 58 3.71 -7.53 -16.51
CA LYS A 58 5.12 -7.68 -16.88
C LYS A 58 5.37 -9.06 -17.49
#